data_AF-A0A2E1AII7-F1
#
_entry.id   AF-A0A2E1AII7-F1
#
_cell.length_a   1.000
_cell.length_b   1.000
_cell.length_c   1.000
_cell.angle_alpha   90.00
_cell.angle_beta   90.00
_cell.angle_gamma   90.00
#
_symmetry.space_group_name_H-M   'P 1'
#
loop_
_entity.id
_entity.type
_entity.pdbx_description
1 polymer ?
#
loop_
_entity_poly.entity_id
_entity_poly.type
_entity_poly.pdbx_seq_one_letter_code
_entity_poly.pdbx_strand_id
1 'polypeptide(L)'
;MANIKRRDDVNPDAGIHDHGDVEFADPVNNKYPIDTDKHIRAAWSYINHEDNADEYDQDEVKIIKKRIKRAADDHGIEISSDDE
;
A
#
# COMPACT_ATOMS: atom_id res chain seq x y z
N MET A 1 -0.62 -18.18 -5.16
CA MET A 1 -0.30 -16.74 -5.12
C MET A 1 -1.34 -16.12 -4.21
N ALA A 2 -0.93 -15.53 -3.09
CA ALA A 2 -1.87 -14.78 -2.28
C ALA A 2 -2.28 -13.54 -3.09
N ASN A 3 -3.59 -13.36 -3.26
CA ASN A 3 -4.17 -12.31 -4.07
C ASN A 3 -4.88 -11.34 -3.12
N ILE A 4 -4.66 -10.04 -3.31
CA ILE A 4 -5.42 -9.01 -2.61
C ILE A 4 -6.85 -9.02 -3.17
N LYS A 5 -7.84 -9.03 -2.29
CA LYS A 5 -9.26 -9.02 -2.64
C LYS A 5 -9.73 -7.60 -2.93
N ARG A 6 -10.76 -7.51 -3.76
CA ARG A 6 -11.50 -6.27 -3.94
C ARG A 6 -12.24 -5.96 -2.65
N ARG A 7 -12.05 -4.75 -2.16
CA ARG A 7 -12.75 -4.17 -1.02
C ARG A 7 -14.04 -3.51 -1.49
N ASP A 8 -15.15 -3.78 -0.78
CA ASP A 8 -16.47 -3.23 -1.13
C ASP A 8 -16.66 -1.79 -0.62
N ASP A 9 -15.87 -1.36 0.37
CA ASP A 9 -15.93 -0.05 0.99
C ASP A 9 -15.16 1.04 0.21
N VAL A 10 -14.38 0.65 -0.80
CA VAL A 10 -13.55 1.55 -1.60
C VAL A 10 -13.95 1.54 -3.07
N ASN A 11 -13.98 2.73 -3.68
CA ASN A 11 -14.04 2.88 -5.13
C ASN A 11 -12.62 3.10 -5.69
N PRO A 12 -12.02 2.13 -6.41
CA PRO A 12 -10.66 2.26 -6.95
C PRO A 12 -10.51 3.30 -8.04
N ASP A 13 -11.60 3.73 -8.66
CA ASP A 13 -11.58 4.86 -9.59
C ASP A 13 -11.25 6.16 -8.84
N ALA A 14 -11.57 6.25 -7.54
CA ALA A 14 -11.17 7.39 -6.70
C ALA A 14 -9.65 7.44 -6.51
N GLY A 15 -8.97 6.30 -6.36
CA GLY A 15 -7.51 6.25 -6.25
C GLY A 15 -6.81 6.79 -7.50
N ILE A 16 -7.30 6.41 -8.68
CA ILE A 16 -6.80 6.91 -9.97
C ILE A 16 -7.15 8.39 -10.15
N HIS A 17 -8.34 8.81 -9.73
CA HIS A 17 -8.72 10.22 -9.79
C HIS A 17 -7.82 11.11 -8.91
N ASP A 18 -7.50 10.66 -7.70
CA ASP A 18 -6.80 11.46 -6.71
C ASP A 18 -5.27 11.48 -6.93
N HIS A 19 -4.70 10.38 -7.42
CA HIS A 19 -3.26 10.23 -7.60
C HIS A 19 -2.81 10.14 -9.07
N GLY A 20 -3.73 9.87 -9.99
CA GLY A 20 -3.42 9.58 -11.39
C GLY A 20 -3.08 8.11 -11.63
N ASP A 21 -2.45 7.85 -12.77
CA ASP A 21 -1.95 6.52 -13.17
C ASP A 21 -0.58 6.28 -12.53
N VAL A 22 -0.59 5.99 -11.22
CA VAL A 22 0.61 5.69 -10.42
C VAL A 22 0.63 4.21 -10.01
N GLU A 23 1.81 3.73 -9.62
CA GLU A 23 1.93 2.38 -9.08
C GLU A 23 1.38 2.34 -7.64
N PHE A 24 0.58 1.32 -7.34
CA PHE A 24 -0.04 1.10 -6.03
C PHE A 24 0.46 -0.20 -5.41
N ALA A 25 0.71 -0.19 -4.09
CA ALA A 25 1.03 -1.42 -3.37
C ALA A 25 -0.19 -2.38 -3.33
N ASP A 26 -1.40 -1.83 -3.32
CA ASP A 26 -2.64 -2.54 -3.61
C ASP A 26 -3.21 -2.10 -4.97
N PRO A 27 -2.93 -2.84 -6.06
CA PRO A 27 -3.41 -2.55 -7.41
C PRO A 27 -4.85 -3.02 -7.65
N VAL A 28 -5.47 -3.76 -6.73
CA VAL A 28 -6.87 -4.21 -6.88
C VAL A 28 -7.82 -3.12 -6.42
N ASN A 29 -7.42 -2.43 -5.35
CA ASN A 29 -8.19 -1.33 -4.77
C ASN A 29 -7.61 0.06 -5.08
N ASN A 30 -6.49 0.14 -5.81
CA ASN A 30 -5.73 1.36 -6.09
C ASN A 30 -5.45 2.15 -4.80
N LYS A 31 -4.93 1.45 -3.79
CA LYS A 31 -4.56 2.01 -2.48
C LYS A 31 -3.05 1.97 -2.29
N TYR A 32 -2.57 2.92 -1.49
CA TYR A 32 -1.16 3.05 -1.12
C TYR A 32 -0.27 3.30 -2.34
N PRO A 33 -0.28 4.51 -2.91
CA PRO A 33 0.63 4.86 -4.00
C PRO A 33 2.09 4.70 -3.55
N ILE A 34 2.96 4.29 -4.46
CA ILE A 34 4.36 3.95 -4.20
C ILE A 34 5.33 4.50 -5.26
N ASP A 35 4.94 5.54 -5.99
CA ASP A 35 5.70 6.19 -7.07
C ASP A 35 6.65 7.31 -6.59
N THR A 36 6.43 7.87 -5.39
CA THR A 36 7.25 8.95 -4.84
C THR A 36 7.64 8.71 -3.39
N ASP A 37 8.69 9.37 -2.92
CA ASP A 37 9.13 9.33 -1.51
C ASP A 37 8.01 9.68 -0.53
N LYS A 38 7.24 10.73 -0.84
CA LYS A 38 6.08 11.13 -0.04
C LYS A 38 5.02 10.03 0.00
N HIS A 39 4.72 9.41 -1.14
CA HIS A 39 3.71 8.37 -1.23
C HIS A 39 4.15 7.08 -0.53
N ILE A 40 5.41 6.65 -0.69
CA ILE A 40 5.97 5.46 -0.03
C ILE A 40 5.93 5.60 1.50
N ARG A 41 6.38 6.75 2.04
CA ARG A 41 6.34 6.99 3.49
C ARG A 41 4.92 7.05 4.03
N ALA A 42 4.02 7.70 3.30
CA ALA A 42 2.60 7.73 3.67
C ALA A 42 2.02 6.31 3.63
N ALA A 43 2.17 5.59 2.53
CA ALA A 43 1.72 4.21 2.38
C ALA A 43 2.16 3.33 3.55
N TRP A 44 3.45 3.40 3.91
CA TRP A 44 4.02 2.70 5.04
C TRP A 44 3.37 3.08 6.38
N SER A 45 3.21 4.38 6.64
CA SER A 45 2.56 4.87 7.86
C SER A 45 1.10 4.43 7.96
N TYR A 46 0.36 4.43 6.85
CA TYR A 46 -1.06 4.10 6.85
C TYR A 46 -1.31 2.60 7.01
N ILE A 47 -0.56 1.73 6.32
CA ILE A 47 -0.76 0.26 6.43
C ILE A 47 -0.38 -0.29 7.81
N ASN A 48 0.46 0.42 8.57
CA ASN A 48 0.82 0.06 9.96
C ASN A 48 -0.18 0.60 10.99
N HIS A 49 -1.21 1.35 10.58
CA HIS A 49 -2.29 1.76 11.47
C HIS A 49 -3.35 0.67 11.54
N GLU A 50 -3.76 0.26 12.75
CA GLU A 50 -4.71 -0.84 13.01
C GLU A 50 -5.96 -0.76 12.14
N ASP A 51 -6.69 0.37 12.18
CA ASP A 51 -7.90 0.59 11.37
C ASP A 51 -7.73 0.36 9.87
N ASN A 52 -6.54 0.61 9.30
CA ASN A 52 -6.29 0.39 7.88
C ASN A 52 -5.87 -1.04 7.59
N ALA A 53 -5.15 -1.68 8.51
CA ALA A 53 -4.71 -3.06 8.40
C ALA A 53 -5.89 -4.02 8.53
N ASP A 54 -6.85 -3.72 9.40
CA ASP A 54 -8.05 -4.53 9.67
C ASP A 54 -8.99 -4.68 8.47
N GLU A 55 -8.86 -3.80 7.48
CA GLU A 55 -9.59 -3.87 6.21
C GLU A 55 -9.05 -4.96 5.27
N TYR A 56 -8.00 -5.67 5.67
CA TYR A 56 -7.31 -6.69 4.89
C TYR A 56 -7.08 -7.95 5.73
N ASP A 57 -6.99 -9.10 5.07
CA ASP A 57 -6.47 -10.31 5.70
C ASP A 57 -4.98 -10.14 6.04
N GLN A 58 -4.50 -10.84 7.07
CA GLN A 58 -3.07 -10.76 7.48
C GLN A 58 -2.09 -11.06 6.34
N ASP A 59 -2.43 -11.96 5.43
CA ASP A 59 -1.60 -12.27 4.27
C ASP A 59 -1.59 -11.16 3.23
N GLU A 60 -2.69 -10.42 3.08
CA GLU A 60 -2.80 -9.25 2.20
C GLU A 60 -1.99 -8.08 2.76
N VAL A 61 -2.08 -7.82 4.07
CA VAL A 61 -1.24 -6.84 4.77
C VAL A 61 0.24 -7.12 4.52
N LYS A 62 0.67 -8.38 4.65
CA LYS A 62 2.06 -8.78 4.37
C LYS A 62 2.46 -8.52 2.92
N ILE A 63 1.58 -8.76 1.95
CA ILE A 63 1.85 -8.47 0.54
C ILE A 63 2.00 -6.97 0.31
N ILE A 64 1.09 -6.16 0.84
CA ILE A 64 1.10 -4.70 0.70
C ILE A 64 2.37 -4.14 1.35
N LYS A 65 2.68 -4.51 2.59
CA LYS A 65 3.92 -4.13 3.29
C LYS A 65 5.17 -4.51 2.46
N LYS A 66 5.21 -5.72 1.89
CA LYS A 66 6.34 -6.16 1.04
C LYS A 66 6.51 -5.32 -0.22
N ARG A 67 5.42 -4.91 -0.87
CA ARG A 67 5.48 -4.04 -2.05
C ARG A 67 5.96 -2.64 -1.71
N ILE A 68 5.50 -2.07 -0.58
CA ILE A 68 5.97 -0.77 -0.10
C ILE A 68 7.47 -0.82 0.23
N LYS A 69 7.93 -1.85 0.95
CA LYS A 69 9.36 -2.05 1.24
C LYS A 69 10.19 -2.10 -0.04
N ARG A 70 9.75 -2.88 -1.03
CA ARG A 70 10.43 -2.97 -2.33
C ARG A 70 10.51 -1.61 -3.03
N ALA A 71 9.41 -0.87 -3.06
CA ALA A 71 9.41 0.47 -3.66
C ALA A 71 10.35 1.42 -2.91
N ALA A 72 10.39 1.34 -1.58
CA ALA A 72 11.35 2.10 -0.78
C ALA A 72 12.80 1.76 -1.16
N ASP A 73 13.14 0.47 -1.27
CA ASP A 73 14.46 0.01 -1.70
C ASP A 73 14.81 0.50 -3.12
N ASP A 74 13.87 0.36 -4.06
CA ASP A 74 14.05 0.76 -5.47
C ASP A 74 14.26 2.29 -5.60
N HIS A 75 13.66 3.07 -4.70
CA HIS A 75 13.81 4.53 -4.63
C HIS A 75 14.93 5.01 -3.69
N GLY A 76 15.60 4.11 -2.96
CA GLY A 76 16.63 4.45 -1.97
C GLY A 76 16.08 5.20 -0.74
N ILE A 77 14.85 4.92 -0.34
CA ILE A 77 14.15 5.55 0.78
C ILE A 77 14.26 4.66 2.01
N GLU A 78 14.70 5.24 3.12
CA GLU A 78 14.66 4.58 4.41
C GLU A 78 13.26 4.71 5.02
N ILE A 79 12.61 3.58 5.28
CA ILE A 79 11.35 3.48 6.04
C ILE A 79 11.61 2.71 7.34
N SER A 80 10.81 2.96 8.38
CA SER A 80 11.00 2.29 9.67
C SER A 80 10.91 0.77 9.51
N SER A 81 11.78 0.03 10.19
CA SER A 81 11.61 -1.42 10.33
C SER A 81 10.35 -1.65 11.16
N ASP A 82 9.37 -2.26 10.53
CA ASP A 82 8.24 -2.82 11.24
C ASP A 82 8.66 -4.24 11.60
N ASP A 83 9.13 -4.39 12.84
CA ASP A 83 9.55 -5.64 13.46
C ASP A 83 8.30 -6.37 13.99
N GLU A 84 7.47 -6.90 13.09
CA GLU A 84 6.32 -7.78 13.40
C GLU A 84 6.39 -9.12 12.68
#